data_AF-A0A232LZQ6-F1
#
_entry.id   AF-A0A232LZQ6-F1
#
_cell.length_a   1.000
_cell.length_b   1.000
_cell.length_c   1.000
_cell.angle_alpha   90.00
_cell.angle_beta   90.00
_cell.angle_gamma   90.00
#
_symmetry.space_group_name_H-M   'P 1'
#
loop_
_entity.id
_entity.type
_entity.pdbx_description
1 polymer ?
#
loop_
_entity_poly.entity_id
_entity_poly.type
_entity_poly.pdbx_seq_one_letter_code
_entity_poly.pdbx_strand_id
1 'polypeptide(L)'
;MFLGDIEVFRTSTAEPTTNGIIYTYIKEMSQYIVLWKQPQKVIFDLGNLIDDTYTGIFNVTLTVSFSKEGNARMADMILPISARQSSRNASSAFLVPPDNAAIALIIPSAASRAMVSISACGQLEEEFWWSNVLSQDTTTFQNTVGELYGSSPFREIQLFIDDTLAGVIWPFPIIFTGGVAPGFWRPMVGIDAFDLREPEIDISPFLPLLTDGLAHFFQIKIAALDTISSRVTLAYSLGSFWVVTGKIFLYLDENHACSLNKPPKVIAPQPTLTITRAIVQSPRTGANESLSYSVEVERFLNITSSYYSWCQNLTFSNHGLLNKYGFSQRNAQHTLGELSASRIGPDERSVQNITTFKYPLDVNTTYSVSSSNHGFAISALINRGLEIYSSGALGISTYTLTYGNSDLQAKQWGKAYYSSITGEGSYSSGDTSEVFEETSRGSTYKRYVKAVNGTVIKDTKYGERLNRSLHLGWHSSPSRASVKSILGRGPR
;
A
#
# COMPACT_ATOMS: atom_id res chain seq x y z
N MET A 1 1.46 13.73 4.48
CA MET A 1 0.67 14.98 4.68
C MET A 1 -0.49 14.73 5.62
N PHE A 2 -0.65 15.61 6.60
CA PHE A 2 -1.70 15.53 7.60
C PHE A 2 -2.58 16.79 7.60
N LEU A 3 -3.86 16.60 7.92
CA LEU A 3 -4.78 17.65 8.37
C LEU A 3 -5.07 17.41 9.86
N GLY A 4 -4.49 18.26 10.72
CA GLY A 4 -4.40 17.95 12.14
C GLY A 4 -3.66 16.63 12.35
N ASP A 5 -4.31 15.67 13.02
CA ASP A 5 -3.74 14.35 13.33
C ASP A 5 -4.14 13.24 12.35
N ILE A 6 -4.85 13.59 11.27
CA ILE A 6 -5.35 12.64 10.27
C ILE A 6 -4.43 12.70 9.05
N GLU A 7 -3.80 11.56 8.72
CA GLU A 7 -3.10 11.46 7.46
C GLU A 7 -4.11 11.43 6.30
N VAL A 8 -3.86 12.27 5.31
CA VAL A 8 -4.69 12.38 4.11
C VAL A 8 -3.91 12.10 2.82
N PHE A 9 -2.58 12.03 2.88
CA PHE A 9 -1.75 11.72 1.72
C PHE A 9 -0.37 11.20 2.14
N ARG A 10 -0.04 9.96 1.74
CA ARG A 10 1.30 9.37 1.85
C ARG A 10 1.88 9.17 0.46
N THR A 11 3.08 9.69 0.24
CA THR A 11 3.71 9.79 -1.08
C THR A 11 5.19 9.46 -1.00
N SER A 12 5.77 9.07 -2.14
CA SER A 12 7.21 8.96 -2.36
C SER A 12 7.64 9.95 -3.43
N THR A 13 8.94 10.25 -3.49
CA THR A 13 9.52 11.17 -4.47
C THR A 13 9.78 10.49 -5.81
N ALA A 14 9.93 11.27 -6.88
CA ALA A 14 10.39 10.72 -8.15
C ALA A 14 11.89 10.39 -8.10
N GLU A 15 12.35 9.42 -8.90
CA GLU A 15 13.77 9.13 -9.02
C GLU A 15 14.52 10.36 -9.57
N PRO A 16 15.53 10.88 -8.87
CA PRO A 16 16.22 12.10 -9.27
C PRO A 16 17.09 11.89 -10.53
N THR A 17 17.44 12.99 -11.19
CA THR A 17 18.46 13.05 -12.24
C THR A 17 19.44 14.17 -11.93
N THR A 18 20.64 14.13 -12.53
CA THR A 18 21.64 15.21 -12.39
C THR A 18 21.15 16.57 -12.89
N ASN A 19 20.20 16.59 -13.82
CA ASN A 19 19.59 17.81 -14.36
C ASN A 19 18.42 18.33 -13.50
N GLY A 20 18.10 17.67 -12.39
CA GLY A 20 16.91 17.93 -11.61
C GLY A 20 15.66 17.26 -12.18
N ILE A 21 14.56 17.38 -11.44
CA ILE A 21 13.29 16.73 -11.76
C ILE A 21 12.10 17.62 -11.40
N ILE A 22 11.05 17.57 -12.21
CA ILE A 22 9.77 18.24 -11.94
C ILE A 22 8.63 17.27 -12.21
N TYR A 23 7.81 17.01 -11.20
CA TYR A 23 6.63 16.17 -11.32
C TYR A 23 5.43 16.78 -10.60
N THR A 24 4.24 16.32 -10.96
CA THR A 24 2.98 16.76 -10.34
C THR A 24 2.09 15.56 -10.16
N TYR A 25 1.50 15.44 -8.96
CA TYR A 25 0.48 14.45 -8.65
C TYR A 25 -0.83 15.15 -8.26
N ILE A 26 -1.95 14.62 -8.75
CA ILE A 26 -3.28 15.14 -8.39
C ILE A 26 -4.01 14.02 -7.65
N LYS A 27 -4.10 14.18 -6.33
CA LYS A 27 -4.84 13.29 -5.45
C LYS A 27 -6.30 13.72 -5.37
N GLU A 28 -7.21 12.76 -5.28
CA GLU A 28 -8.55 13.10 -4.81
C GLU A 28 -8.71 13.04 -3.30
N MET A 29 -9.36 14.10 -2.79
CA MET A 29 -9.43 14.46 -1.38
C MET A 29 -10.88 14.68 -0.90
N SER A 30 -11.89 14.35 -1.70
CA SER A 30 -13.30 14.65 -1.36
C SER A 30 -13.82 13.77 -0.22
N GLN A 31 -13.25 12.57 -0.03
CA GLN A 31 -13.49 11.74 1.15
C GLN A 31 -13.13 12.45 2.46
N TYR A 32 -12.25 13.46 2.41
CA TYR A 32 -11.83 14.26 3.56
C TYR A 32 -12.58 15.59 3.70
N ILE A 33 -13.65 15.83 2.93
CA ILE A 33 -14.33 17.13 2.88
C ILE A 33 -14.78 17.64 4.26
N VAL A 34 -15.14 16.73 5.18
CA VAL A 34 -15.53 17.10 6.55
C VAL A 34 -14.42 17.81 7.30
N LEU A 35 -13.15 17.46 7.07
CA LEU A 35 -12.00 18.09 7.71
C LEU A 35 -11.81 19.53 7.21
N TRP A 36 -12.12 19.79 5.94
CA TRP A 36 -12.01 21.10 5.31
C TRP A 36 -13.13 22.08 5.69
N LYS A 37 -14.16 21.65 6.44
CA LYS A 37 -15.24 22.53 6.92
C LYS A 37 -14.82 23.45 8.07
N GLN A 38 -13.63 23.23 8.63
CA GLN A 38 -13.05 24.03 9.70
C GLN A 38 -11.56 24.25 9.43
N PRO A 39 -10.92 25.28 10.02
CA PRO A 39 -9.48 25.48 9.91
C PRO A 39 -8.70 24.22 10.32
N GLN A 40 -7.71 23.84 9.51
CA GLN A 40 -6.85 22.68 9.74
C GLN A 40 -5.39 23.10 9.82
N LYS A 41 -4.62 22.47 10.72
CA LYS A 41 -3.16 22.51 10.63
C LYS A 41 -2.71 21.58 9.51
N VAL A 42 -2.04 22.11 8.51
CA VAL A 42 -1.46 21.32 7.41
C VAL A 42 -0.01 20.99 7.76
N ILE A 43 0.33 19.71 7.81
CA ILE A 43 1.71 19.23 7.99
C ILE A 43 2.09 18.45 6.74
N PHE A 44 2.98 19.02 5.93
CA PHE A 44 3.57 18.34 4.78
C PHE A 44 5.01 17.98 5.09
N ASP A 45 5.19 16.77 5.59
CA ASP A 45 6.49 16.19 5.93
C ASP A 45 7.02 15.40 4.74
N LEU A 46 8.19 15.79 4.24
CA LEU A 46 8.89 15.17 3.11
C LEU A 46 10.37 15.10 3.46
N GLY A 47 10.81 13.95 4.00
CA GLY A 47 12.19 13.74 4.39
C GLY A 47 13.14 13.88 3.20
N ASN A 48 14.23 14.62 3.39
CA ASN A 48 15.27 14.81 2.38
C ASN A 48 16.64 14.59 3.02
N LEU A 49 17.47 13.75 2.41
CA LEU A 49 18.87 13.59 2.78
C LEU A 49 19.68 14.58 1.92
N ILE A 50 20.33 15.56 2.56
CA ILE A 50 21.20 16.51 1.88
C ILE A 50 22.62 16.36 2.41
N ASP A 51 23.56 16.00 1.52
CA ASP A 51 24.99 15.92 1.79
C ASP A 51 25.82 16.24 0.54
N ASP A 52 27.12 16.00 0.58
CA ASP A 52 28.05 16.27 -0.55
C ASP A 52 27.76 15.42 -1.80
N THR A 53 26.98 14.33 -1.67
CA THR A 53 26.54 13.46 -2.76
C THR A 53 25.10 13.79 -3.19
N TYR A 54 24.19 13.98 -2.23
CA TYR A 54 22.78 14.26 -2.44
C TYR A 54 22.49 15.76 -2.26
N THR A 55 22.70 16.55 -3.31
CA THR A 55 22.61 18.03 -3.22
C THR A 55 21.24 18.61 -3.58
N GLY A 56 20.25 17.76 -3.88
CA GLY A 56 18.94 18.18 -4.38
C GLY A 56 18.05 18.75 -3.28
N ILE A 57 17.59 20.00 -3.44
CA ILE A 57 16.64 20.64 -2.52
C ILE A 57 15.23 20.58 -3.12
N PHE A 58 14.24 20.18 -2.32
CA PHE A 58 12.85 20.16 -2.76
C PHE A 58 12.23 21.57 -2.79
N ASN A 59 11.53 21.87 -3.87
CA ASN A 59 10.62 23.00 -3.96
C ASN A 59 9.20 22.46 -4.17
N VAL A 60 8.30 22.73 -3.23
CA VAL A 60 6.98 22.11 -3.16
C VAL A 60 5.89 23.18 -3.18
N THR A 61 4.97 23.03 -4.14
CA THR A 61 3.73 23.81 -4.20
C THR A 61 2.54 22.88 -3.97
N LEU A 62 1.72 23.18 -2.95
CA LEU A 62 0.48 22.48 -2.67
C LEU A 62 -0.71 23.35 -3.08
N THR A 63 -1.59 22.81 -3.92
CA THR A 63 -2.80 23.49 -4.37
C THR A 63 -4.01 22.62 -4.04
N VAL A 64 -4.98 23.20 -3.32
CA VAL A 64 -6.28 22.57 -3.06
C VAL A 64 -7.34 23.26 -3.91
N SER A 65 -8.22 22.48 -4.53
CA SER A 65 -9.35 22.98 -5.32
C SER A 65 -10.65 22.36 -4.83
N PHE A 66 -11.66 23.21 -4.67
CA PHE A 66 -13.00 22.80 -4.22
C PHE A 66 -14.00 22.94 -5.37
N SER A 67 -14.91 21.97 -5.48
CA SER A 67 -16.07 22.07 -6.36
C SER A 67 -17.35 21.81 -5.58
N LYS A 68 -18.45 22.42 -6.02
CA LYS A 68 -19.80 22.15 -5.52
C LYS A 68 -20.46 20.94 -6.21
N GLU A 69 -19.77 20.33 -7.18
CA GLU A 69 -20.27 19.20 -7.95
C GLU A 69 -19.92 17.88 -7.24
N GLY A 70 -20.93 17.05 -6.98
CA GLY A 70 -20.74 15.70 -6.43
C GLY A 70 -21.79 15.35 -5.38
N ASN A 71 -22.50 14.24 -5.61
CA ASN A 71 -23.59 13.79 -4.74
C ASN A 71 -23.24 12.52 -3.92
N ALA A 72 -21.95 12.17 -3.80
CA ALA A 72 -21.56 11.01 -3.01
C ALA A 72 -21.68 11.31 -1.50
N ARG A 73 -22.27 10.38 -0.74
CA ARG A 73 -22.39 10.47 0.72
C ARG A 73 -21.01 10.36 1.35
N MET A 74 -20.48 11.47 1.87
CA MET A 74 -19.22 11.47 2.62
C MET A 74 -19.46 11.19 4.10
N ALA A 75 -18.41 10.77 4.79
CA ALA A 75 -18.40 10.61 6.25
C ALA A 75 -18.75 11.94 6.93
N ASP A 76 -19.52 11.84 8.02
CA ASP A 76 -19.90 12.99 8.85
C ASP A 76 -18.83 13.35 9.87
N MET A 77 -17.94 12.40 10.17
CA MET A 77 -16.81 12.58 11.08
C MET A 77 -15.66 11.65 10.67
N ILE A 78 -14.42 12.11 10.89
CA ILE A 78 -13.22 11.27 10.75
C ILE A 78 -12.43 11.35 12.04
N LEU A 79 -12.12 10.19 12.64
CA LEU A 79 -11.31 10.09 13.85
C LEU A 79 -9.92 9.52 13.54
N PRO A 80 -8.84 10.08 14.11
CA PRO A 80 -7.48 9.58 13.87
C PRO A 80 -7.12 8.37 14.76
N ILE A 81 -6.58 7.33 14.14
CA ILE A 81 -5.77 6.28 14.78
C ILE A 81 -4.30 6.61 14.49
N SER A 82 -3.74 7.51 15.29
CA SER A 82 -2.42 8.11 15.03
C SER A 82 -1.73 8.52 16.33
N ALA A 83 -0.44 8.87 16.26
CA ALA A 83 0.38 9.28 17.40
C ALA A 83 0.02 10.69 17.94
N ARG A 84 -0.91 11.39 17.30
CA ARG A 84 -1.45 12.71 17.67
C ARG A 84 -0.40 13.80 17.96
N GLN A 85 0.59 13.94 17.10
CA GLN A 85 1.71 14.87 17.27
C GLN A 85 1.51 16.23 16.57
N SER A 86 0.34 16.50 15.97
CA SER A 86 0.12 17.72 15.20
C SER A 86 0.25 18.99 16.04
N SER A 87 -0.09 18.93 17.34
CA SER A 87 0.12 20.04 18.29
C SER A 87 1.59 20.46 18.40
N ARG A 88 2.53 19.52 18.15
CA ARG A 88 3.99 19.72 18.15
C ARG A 88 4.58 19.99 16.76
N ASN A 89 3.74 20.22 15.75
CA ASN A 89 4.14 20.41 14.35
C ASN A 89 4.92 19.23 13.75
N ALA A 90 4.64 18.01 14.21
CA ALA A 90 5.28 16.79 13.72
C ALA A 90 4.26 15.84 13.07
N SER A 91 4.77 14.92 12.25
CA SER A 91 3.99 13.81 11.70
C SER A 91 3.30 13.02 12.81
N SER A 92 2.02 12.71 12.63
CA SER A 92 1.25 11.88 13.57
C SER A 92 1.33 10.39 13.24
N ALA A 93 2.25 9.95 12.38
CA ALA A 93 2.46 8.52 12.12
C ALA A 93 3.14 7.81 13.29
N PHE A 94 2.79 6.53 13.48
CA PHE A 94 3.55 5.61 14.33
C PHE A 94 4.71 5.00 13.54
N LEU A 95 5.81 4.69 14.22
CA LEU A 95 6.90 3.86 13.73
C LEU A 95 6.82 2.50 14.42
N VAL A 96 6.38 1.45 13.71
CA VAL A 96 6.08 0.13 14.29
C VAL A 96 7.07 -0.92 13.80
N PRO A 97 7.94 -1.48 14.68
CA PRO A 97 8.34 -1.00 16.01
C PRO A 97 9.16 0.32 15.96
N PRO A 98 9.44 1.00 17.10
CA PRO A 98 9.16 0.60 18.49
C PRO A 98 7.81 1.04 19.04
N ASP A 99 7.07 1.88 18.31
CA ASP A 99 5.80 2.40 18.79
C ASP A 99 4.76 1.29 18.92
N ASN A 100 3.97 1.37 19.99
CA ASN A 100 2.71 0.66 20.08
C ASN A 100 1.63 1.52 19.39
N ALA A 101 1.22 1.15 18.18
CA ALA A 101 0.19 1.86 17.41
C ALA A 101 -1.22 1.61 17.97
N ALA A 102 -1.47 2.11 19.18
CA ALA A 102 -2.72 1.97 19.92
C ALA A 102 -3.26 3.33 20.37
N ILE A 103 -4.57 3.52 20.27
CA ILE A 103 -5.24 4.72 20.77
C ILE A 103 -6.62 4.39 21.35
N ALA A 104 -7.04 5.17 22.34
CA ALA A 104 -8.42 5.13 22.85
C ALA A 104 -9.28 6.20 22.15
N LEU A 105 -10.46 5.80 21.69
CA LEU A 105 -11.43 6.65 20.98
C LEU A 105 -12.84 6.41 21.49
N ILE A 106 -13.62 7.48 21.64
CA ILE A 106 -15.06 7.40 21.91
C ILE A 106 -15.78 7.49 20.56
N ILE A 107 -16.61 6.50 20.23
CA ILE A 107 -17.43 6.54 19.02
C ILE A 107 -18.81 7.12 19.39
N PRO A 108 -19.29 8.16 18.67
CA PRO A 108 -20.59 8.75 18.95
C PRO A 108 -21.73 7.72 18.86
N SER A 109 -22.70 7.81 19.75
CA SER A 109 -23.87 6.89 19.78
C SER A 109 -24.70 6.92 18.50
N ALA A 110 -24.67 8.04 17.76
CA ALA A 110 -25.33 8.19 16.46
C ALA A 110 -24.60 7.48 15.31
N ALA A 111 -23.45 6.85 15.53
CA ALA A 111 -22.72 6.15 14.47
C ALA A 111 -23.51 4.95 13.94
N SER A 112 -23.90 5.01 12.68
CA SER A 112 -24.67 3.96 11.99
C SER A 112 -23.83 3.11 11.06
N ARG A 113 -22.70 3.63 10.56
CA ARG A 113 -21.64 2.86 9.90
C ARG A 113 -20.27 3.39 10.28
N ALA A 114 -19.29 2.50 10.34
CA ALA A 114 -17.91 2.83 10.65
C ALA A 114 -16.93 1.99 9.83
N MET A 115 -15.94 2.64 9.23
CA MET A 115 -14.93 2.01 8.40
C MET A 115 -13.55 2.52 8.79
N VAL A 116 -12.59 1.62 9.01
CA VAL A 116 -11.21 1.98 9.27
C VAL A 116 -10.41 1.82 7.99
N SER A 117 -9.73 2.88 7.58
CA SER A 117 -8.66 2.78 6.57
C SER A 117 -7.30 2.80 7.26
N ILE A 118 -6.35 2.03 6.74
CA ILE A 118 -5.00 1.94 7.29
C ILE A 118 -4.00 2.20 6.16
N SER A 119 -3.09 3.13 6.42
CA SER A 119 -1.88 3.32 5.62
C SER A 119 -0.70 2.75 6.39
N ALA A 120 0.01 1.81 5.79
CA ALA A 120 1.17 1.15 6.37
C ALA A 120 2.24 0.99 5.29
N CYS A 121 3.46 1.45 5.58
CA CYS A 121 4.58 1.42 4.65
C CYS A 121 5.85 0.96 5.36
N GLY A 122 6.43 -0.15 4.93
CA GLY A 122 7.73 -0.62 5.43
C GLY A 122 8.86 0.34 5.02
N GLN A 123 9.89 0.42 5.86
CA GLN A 123 11.08 1.25 5.67
C GLN A 123 12.35 0.45 6.02
N LEU A 124 13.49 0.85 5.46
CA LEU A 124 14.78 0.16 5.63
C LEU A 124 14.69 -1.32 5.22
N GLU A 125 14.97 -2.27 6.12
CA GLU A 125 14.88 -3.71 5.85
C GLU A 125 13.46 -4.17 5.47
N GLU A 126 12.45 -3.35 5.77
CA GLU A 126 11.05 -3.58 5.44
C GLU A 126 10.61 -2.85 4.17
N GLU A 127 11.48 -2.08 3.49
CA GLU A 127 11.11 -1.33 2.28
C GLU A 127 10.70 -2.26 1.13
N PHE A 128 11.44 -3.37 0.97
CA PHE A 128 11.18 -4.42 -0.01
C PHE A 128 10.95 -5.77 0.67
N TRP A 129 10.16 -5.77 1.76
CA TRP A 129 9.84 -6.94 2.59
C TRP A 129 9.44 -8.20 1.80
N TRP A 130 8.84 -8.05 0.62
CA TRP A 130 8.48 -9.13 -0.31
C TRP A 130 9.69 -9.91 -0.86
N SER A 131 10.90 -9.38 -0.70
CA SER A 131 12.16 -10.03 -1.07
C SER A 131 12.89 -10.68 0.11
N ASN A 132 12.35 -10.58 1.32
CA ASN A 132 12.99 -11.14 2.50
C ASN A 132 12.97 -12.68 2.47
N VAL A 133 14.00 -13.28 3.07
CA VAL A 133 14.12 -14.74 3.22
C VAL A 133 13.47 -15.21 4.51
N LEU A 134 13.34 -16.53 4.69
CA LEU A 134 12.93 -17.10 5.97
C LEU A 134 13.97 -16.73 7.04
N SER A 135 13.56 -16.52 8.28
CA SER A 135 14.46 -15.99 9.32
C SER A 135 15.65 -16.91 9.63
N GLN A 136 15.54 -18.21 9.40
CA GLN A 136 16.65 -19.16 9.52
C GLN A 136 17.67 -19.11 8.37
N ASP A 137 17.40 -18.33 7.32
CA ASP A 137 18.18 -18.29 6.09
C ASP A 137 19.00 -17.01 5.91
N THR A 138 18.96 -16.08 6.87
CA THR A 138 19.62 -14.77 6.76
C THR A 138 21.13 -14.88 6.54
N THR A 139 21.78 -15.90 7.09
CA THR A 139 23.22 -16.14 6.98
C THR A 139 23.59 -17.14 5.87
N THR A 140 22.64 -17.61 5.06
CA THR A 140 22.87 -18.68 4.06
C THR A 140 24.02 -18.36 3.09
N PHE A 141 24.15 -17.08 2.72
CA PHE A 141 25.16 -16.59 1.78
C PHE A 141 26.03 -15.47 2.39
N GLN A 142 26.25 -15.52 3.71
CA GLN A 142 26.98 -14.48 4.44
C GLN A 142 28.37 -14.20 3.87
N ASN A 143 29.07 -15.23 3.39
CA ASN A 143 30.42 -15.10 2.84
C ASN A 143 30.48 -14.49 1.43
N THR A 144 29.34 -14.30 0.76
CA THR A 144 29.27 -13.80 -0.62
C THR A 144 28.50 -12.49 -0.74
N VAL A 145 27.26 -12.45 -0.25
CA VAL A 145 26.39 -11.27 -0.36
C VAL A 145 26.08 -10.62 0.98
N GLY A 146 26.68 -11.11 2.07
CA GLY A 146 26.41 -10.64 3.42
C GLY A 146 25.12 -11.21 4.01
N GLU A 147 24.66 -10.60 5.09
CA GLU A 147 23.42 -10.97 5.75
C GLU A 147 22.21 -10.54 4.92
N LEU A 148 21.25 -11.45 4.78
CA LEU A 148 19.98 -11.20 4.10
C LEU A 148 18.90 -10.81 5.13
N TYR A 149 17.90 -10.05 4.69
CA TYR A 149 16.78 -9.68 5.55
C TYR A 149 15.81 -10.83 5.79
N GLY A 150 15.43 -11.03 7.04
CA GLY A 150 14.58 -12.13 7.51
C GLY A 150 13.09 -11.77 7.61
N SER A 151 12.37 -12.52 8.46
CA SER A 151 10.92 -12.38 8.71
C SER A 151 10.02 -12.81 7.55
N SER A 152 10.55 -13.54 6.56
CA SER A 152 9.82 -14.08 5.39
C SER A 152 9.29 -12.98 4.43
N PRO A 153 8.84 -13.35 3.21
CA PRO A 153 8.26 -12.40 2.25
C PRO A 153 6.78 -12.08 2.51
N PHE A 154 6.24 -12.39 3.70
CA PHE A 154 4.83 -12.19 4.03
C PHE A 154 4.66 -11.17 5.16
N ARG A 155 3.68 -10.27 5.03
CA ARG A 155 3.27 -9.32 6.07
C ARG A 155 1.75 -9.28 6.18
N GLU A 156 1.25 -9.24 7.41
CA GLU A 156 -0.15 -9.05 7.73
C GLU A 156 -0.31 -7.87 8.69
N ILE A 157 -1.05 -6.85 8.27
CA ILE A 157 -1.41 -5.72 9.12
C ILE A 157 -2.75 -6.06 9.76
N GLN A 158 -2.83 -6.04 11.08
CA GLN A 158 -3.99 -6.45 11.86
C GLN A 158 -4.59 -5.25 12.59
N LEU A 159 -5.91 -5.10 12.53
CA LEU A 159 -6.66 -4.16 13.36
C LEU A 159 -7.33 -4.91 14.50
N PHE A 160 -7.04 -4.49 15.73
CA PHE A 160 -7.71 -4.95 16.94
C PHE A 160 -8.59 -3.83 17.51
N ILE A 161 -9.77 -4.23 18.00
CA ILE A 161 -10.69 -3.40 18.77
C ILE A 161 -10.90 -4.11 20.11
N ASP A 162 -10.48 -3.49 21.21
CA ASP A 162 -10.52 -4.09 22.56
C ASP A 162 -10.00 -5.54 22.57
N ASP A 163 -8.77 -5.72 22.09
CA ASP A 163 -8.08 -7.02 21.94
C ASP A 163 -8.76 -8.05 21.02
N THR A 164 -9.86 -7.68 20.36
CA THR A 164 -10.56 -8.52 19.39
C THR A 164 -10.14 -8.18 17.97
N LEU A 165 -9.74 -9.18 17.18
CA LEU A 165 -9.37 -8.96 15.78
C LEU A 165 -10.59 -8.50 14.98
N ALA A 166 -10.52 -7.28 14.45
CA ALA A 166 -11.58 -6.65 13.67
C ALA A 166 -11.39 -6.81 12.15
N GLY A 167 -10.14 -6.99 11.71
CA GLY A 167 -9.82 -7.18 10.31
C GLY A 167 -8.32 -7.25 10.06
N VAL A 168 -7.95 -7.65 8.85
CA VAL A 168 -6.55 -7.68 8.40
C VAL A 168 -6.39 -7.06 7.02
N ILE A 169 -5.18 -6.63 6.72
CA ILE A 169 -4.76 -6.11 5.42
C ILE A 169 -3.48 -6.82 5.03
N TRP A 170 -3.46 -7.34 3.81
CA TRP A 170 -2.23 -7.81 3.18
C TRP A 170 -1.75 -6.74 2.19
N PRO A 171 -0.61 -6.08 2.46
CA PRO A 171 -0.21 -4.88 1.74
C PRO A 171 0.19 -5.20 0.30
N PHE A 172 -0.09 -4.26 -0.60
CA PHE A 172 0.45 -4.29 -1.95
C PHE A 172 1.97 -4.10 -1.90
N PRO A 173 2.78 -4.94 -2.58
CA PRO A 173 4.24 -4.81 -2.61
C PRO A 173 4.64 -3.59 -3.46
N ILE A 174 4.67 -2.43 -2.83
CA ILE A 174 5.18 -1.20 -3.44
C ILE A 174 6.66 -1.40 -3.76
N ILE A 175 7.06 -0.91 -4.94
CA ILE A 175 8.47 -0.71 -5.28
C ILE A 175 8.63 0.79 -5.49
N PHE A 176 9.36 1.43 -4.58
CA PHE A 176 9.67 2.85 -4.63
C PHE A 176 10.70 3.15 -5.72
N THR A 177 10.82 4.43 -6.05
CA THR A 177 11.84 4.90 -6.99
C THR A 177 13.23 4.60 -6.45
N GLY A 178 14.09 4.06 -7.31
CA GLY A 178 15.41 3.55 -6.97
C GLY A 178 15.44 2.05 -6.66
N GLY A 179 14.33 1.48 -6.19
CA GLY A 179 14.23 0.08 -5.76
C GLY A 179 14.45 -0.93 -6.89
N VAL A 180 14.97 -2.12 -6.56
CA VAL A 180 15.35 -3.18 -7.52
C VAL A 180 16.49 -2.76 -8.46
N ALA A 181 16.28 -1.75 -9.31
CA ALA A 181 17.31 -1.08 -10.08
C ALA A 181 16.85 0.35 -10.46
N PRO A 182 17.69 1.39 -10.32
CA PRO A 182 17.32 2.77 -10.63
C PRO A 182 16.80 3.01 -12.06
N GLY A 183 17.21 2.18 -13.02
CA GLY A 183 16.87 2.32 -14.43
C GLY A 183 15.38 2.13 -14.74
N PHE A 184 14.63 1.46 -13.86
CA PHE A 184 13.18 1.30 -14.04
C PHE A 184 12.40 2.62 -13.89
N TRP A 185 12.93 3.54 -13.09
CA TRP A 185 12.14 4.62 -12.48
C TRP A 185 12.35 6.00 -13.10
N ARG A 186 12.97 6.03 -14.29
CA ARG A 186 13.18 7.25 -15.07
C ARG A 186 12.54 7.11 -16.45
N PRO A 187 11.46 7.85 -16.78
CA PRO A 187 10.66 8.76 -15.95
C PRO A 187 9.43 8.08 -15.32
N MET A 188 9.30 6.77 -15.45
CA MET A 188 8.16 6.01 -14.90
C MET A 188 8.30 5.80 -13.39
N VAL A 189 7.20 5.59 -12.68
CA VAL A 189 7.20 5.42 -11.23
C VAL A 189 6.47 4.12 -10.91
N GLY A 190 6.81 3.47 -9.80
CA GLY A 190 6.11 2.26 -9.37
C GLY A 190 4.61 2.52 -9.18
N ILE A 191 3.79 1.50 -9.48
CA ILE A 191 2.34 1.55 -9.22
C ILE A 191 2.10 2.00 -7.77
N ASP A 192 1.23 3.00 -7.59
CA ASP A 192 0.86 3.66 -6.32
C ASP A 192 2.00 4.32 -5.51
N ALA A 193 3.24 4.39 -6.01
CA ALA A 193 4.34 4.96 -5.19
C ALA A 193 4.18 6.47 -4.90
N PHE A 194 3.46 7.22 -5.75
CA PHE A 194 3.13 8.62 -5.46
C PHE A 194 1.90 8.79 -4.60
N ASP A 195 1.07 7.76 -4.43
CA ASP A 195 -0.13 7.83 -3.60
C ASP A 195 -0.48 6.44 -3.10
N LEU A 196 0.05 6.12 -1.92
CA LEU A 196 -0.13 4.82 -1.31
C LEU A 196 -1.60 4.68 -0.93
N ARG A 197 -2.30 3.75 -1.61
CA ARG A 197 -3.68 3.41 -1.30
C ARG A 197 -3.80 2.85 0.11
N GLU A 198 -4.95 3.08 0.72
CA GLU A 198 -5.22 2.67 2.08
C GLU A 198 -6.38 1.68 2.09
N PRO A 199 -6.11 0.37 2.25
CA PRO A 199 -7.15 -0.63 2.36
C PRO A 199 -8.07 -0.38 3.56
N GLU A 200 -9.31 -0.83 3.44
CA GLU A 200 -10.40 -0.53 4.36
C GLU A 200 -10.93 -1.79 5.06
N ILE A 201 -11.28 -1.65 6.33
CA ILE A 201 -11.91 -2.67 7.18
C ILE A 201 -13.26 -2.11 7.64
N ASP A 202 -14.36 -2.80 7.33
CA ASP A 202 -15.68 -2.44 7.83
C ASP A 202 -15.83 -2.88 9.30
N ILE A 203 -15.85 -1.91 10.21
CA ILE A 203 -16.00 -2.15 11.65
C ILE A 203 -17.44 -1.92 12.12
N SER A 204 -18.39 -1.73 11.20
CA SER A 204 -19.81 -1.57 11.54
C SER A 204 -20.38 -2.73 12.39
N PRO A 205 -19.92 -4.01 12.24
CA PRO A 205 -20.32 -5.06 13.16
C PRO A 205 -20.00 -4.79 14.64
N PHE A 206 -18.99 -3.97 14.95
CA PHE A 206 -18.62 -3.61 16.32
C PHE A 206 -19.43 -2.43 16.89
N LEU A 207 -20.21 -1.70 16.09
CA LEU A 207 -20.98 -0.54 16.56
C LEU A 207 -21.85 -0.78 17.80
N PRO A 208 -22.55 -1.93 17.95
CA PRO A 208 -23.29 -2.25 19.18
C PRO A 208 -22.46 -2.21 20.47
N LEU A 209 -21.15 -2.43 20.37
CA LEU A 209 -20.19 -2.31 21.47
C LEU A 209 -19.60 -0.89 21.55
N LEU A 210 -19.22 -0.32 20.41
CA LEU A 210 -18.47 0.95 20.35
C LEU A 210 -19.28 2.20 20.71
N THR A 211 -20.61 2.11 20.68
CA THR A 211 -21.53 3.26 20.81
C THR A 211 -22.06 3.46 22.23
N ASP A 212 -21.43 2.85 23.23
CA ASP A 212 -21.82 2.89 24.65
C ASP A 212 -21.46 4.21 25.37
N GLY A 213 -20.76 5.13 24.70
CA GLY A 213 -20.30 6.40 25.24
C GLY A 213 -18.96 6.31 25.99
N LEU A 214 -18.33 5.15 26.03
CA LEU A 214 -17.01 4.91 26.61
C LEU A 214 -15.91 4.95 25.54
N ALA A 215 -14.66 4.96 26.00
CA ALA A 215 -13.50 4.91 25.13
C ALA A 215 -13.10 3.46 24.85
N HIS A 216 -12.92 3.12 23.59
CA HIS A 216 -12.48 1.81 23.11
C HIS A 216 -11.07 1.88 22.52
N PHE A 217 -10.30 0.81 22.67
CA PHE A 217 -8.93 0.72 22.18
C PHE A 217 -8.89 0.20 20.74
N PHE A 218 -8.27 0.98 19.87
CA PHE A 218 -7.95 0.60 18.50
C PHE A 218 -6.44 0.41 18.40
N GLN A 219 -6.00 -0.80 18.02
CA GLN A 219 -4.59 -1.13 17.89
C GLN A 219 -4.29 -1.71 16.52
N ILE A 220 -3.22 -1.21 15.89
CA ILE A 220 -2.69 -1.75 14.64
C ILE A 220 -1.42 -2.53 14.96
N LYS A 221 -1.36 -3.79 14.53
CA LYS A 221 -0.16 -4.63 14.65
C LYS A 221 0.30 -5.06 13.26
N ILE A 222 1.58 -5.34 13.11
CA ILE A 222 2.14 -5.88 11.87
C ILE A 222 2.80 -7.20 12.21
N ALA A 223 2.27 -8.25 11.62
CA ALA A 223 2.76 -9.60 11.78
C ALA A 223 3.58 -10.00 10.55
N ALA A 224 4.67 -10.71 10.81
CA ALA A 224 5.44 -11.48 9.86
C ALA A 224 5.36 -12.96 10.25
N LEU A 225 6.18 -13.83 9.66
CA LEU A 225 6.26 -15.24 10.04
C LEU A 225 7.48 -15.50 10.92
N ASP A 226 7.26 -16.17 12.05
CA ASP A 226 8.33 -16.88 12.75
C ASP A 226 8.50 -18.25 12.09
N THR A 227 9.67 -18.43 11.49
CA THR A 227 10.06 -19.63 10.74
C THR A 227 11.21 -20.38 11.42
N ILE A 228 11.70 -19.89 12.57
CA ILE A 228 12.78 -20.52 13.36
C ILE A 228 12.19 -21.59 14.27
N SER A 229 11.01 -21.31 14.85
CA SER A 229 10.31 -22.24 15.71
C SER A 229 9.94 -23.55 14.99
N SER A 230 9.73 -24.62 15.75
CA SER A 230 9.34 -25.94 15.22
C SER A 230 8.01 -25.94 14.45
N ARG A 231 7.19 -24.92 14.65
CA ARG A 231 5.96 -24.64 13.90
C ARG A 231 6.00 -23.21 13.40
N VAL A 232 5.64 -23.02 12.13
CA VAL A 232 5.49 -21.69 11.55
C VAL A 232 4.28 -21.01 12.18
N THR A 233 4.48 -19.79 12.68
CA THR A 233 3.42 -19.00 13.32
C THR A 233 3.51 -17.53 12.93
N LEU A 234 2.43 -16.77 13.14
CA LEU A 234 2.51 -15.31 13.06
C LEU A 234 3.32 -14.77 14.23
N ALA A 235 4.25 -13.87 13.94
CA ALA A 235 5.06 -13.19 14.94
C ALA A 235 5.12 -11.69 14.68
N TYR A 236 5.27 -10.90 15.73
CA TYR A 236 5.37 -9.44 15.66
C TYR A 236 6.83 -8.97 15.66
N SER A 237 7.72 -9.78 15.06
CA SER A 237 9.14 -9.49 14.91
C SER A 237 9.41 -9.06 13.47
N LEU A 238 9.71 -7.79 13.29
CA LEU A 238 10.05 -7.18 12.01
C LEU A 238 11.55 -6.89 11.98
N GLY A 239 12.12 -6.72 10.78
CA GLY A 239 13.54 -6.34 10.65
C GLY A 239 13.78 -4.93 11.15
N SER A 240 13.17 -3.96 10.47
CA SER A 240 13.21 -2.54 10.83
C SER A 240 11.85 -2.05 11.34
N PHE A 241 11.17 -1.17 10.60
CA PHE A 241 9.92 -0.57 11.03
C PHE A 241 8.99 -0.27 9.87
N TRP A 242 7.75 -0.03 10.21
CA TRP A 242 6.70 0.43 9.32
C TRP A 242 6.14 1.76 9.80
N VAL A 243 5.93 2.68 8.87
CA VAL A 243 5.20 3.93 9.13
C VAL A 243 3.72 3.65 9.03
N VAL A 244 2.98 3.82 10.13
CA VAL A 244 1.58 3.38 10.26
C VAL A 244 0.67 4.51 10.72
N THR A 245 -0.48 4.64 10.06
CA THR A 245 -1.60 5.48 10.49
C THR A 245 -2.90 4.79 10.13
N GLY A 246 -3.92 4.95 10.96
CA GLY A 246 -5.30 4.63 10.62
C GLY A 246 -6.22 5.82 10.79
N LYS A 247 -7.42 5.71 10.25
CA LYS A 247 -8.50 6.68 10.45
C LYS A 247 -9.85 6.01 10.31
N ILE A 248 -10.80 6.46 11.13
CA ILE A 248 -12.16 5.93 11.17
C ILE A 248 -13.08 6.91 10.46
N PHE A 249 -13.68 6.49 9.36
CA PHE A 249 -14.77 7.19 8.70
C PHE A 249 -16.09 6.79 9.36
N LEU A 250 -16.79 7.78 9.93
CA LEU A 250 -18.07 7.58 10.61
C LEU A 250 -19.21 8.20 9.81
N TYR A 251 -20.27 7.43 9.65
CA TYR A 251 -21.54 7.90 9.11
C TYR A 251 -22.56 7.91 10.24
N LEU A 252 -23.18 9.08 10.47
CA LEU A 252 -24.10 9.30 11.57
C LEU A 252 -25.55 9.24 11.08
N ASP A 253 -26.42 8.65 11.91
CA ASP A 253 -27.88 8.63 11.72
C ASP A 253 -28.55 8.71 13.10
N GLU A 254 -29.17 9.86 13.41
CA GLU A 254 -29.82 10.10 14.71
C GLU A 254 -31.02 9.19 14.97
N ASN A 255 -31.61 8.62 13.92
CA ASN A 255 -32.72 7.69 14.03
C ASN A 255 -32.25 6.23 14.19
N HIS A 256 -30.94 5.98 14.17
CA HIS A 256 -30.40 4.64 14.30
C HIS A 256 -30.31 4.22 15.76
N ALA A 257 -31.29 3.43 16.21
CA ALA A 257 -31.21 2.72 17.48
C ALA A 257 -30.30 1.49 17.31
N CYS A 258 -29.02 1.61 17.68
CA CYS A 258 -28.17 0.43 17.80
C CYS A 258 -28.57 -0.34 19.07
N SER A 259 -28.71 -1.67 18.99
CA SER A 259 -28.91 -2.48 20.19
C SER A 259 -27.63 -2.46 21.02
N LEU A 260 -27.57 -1.60 22.04
CA LEU A 260 -26.40 -1.43 22.89
C LEU A 260 -25.99 -2.74 23.58
N ASN A 261 -24.69 -2.91 23.81
CA ASN A 261 -24.09 -3.94 24.67
C ASN A 261 -24.17 -5.39 24.18
N LYS A 262 -24.30 -5.63 22.87
CA LYS A 262 -24.14 -6.98 22.30
C LYS A 262 -22.88 -7.05 21.44
N PRO A 263 -21.80 -7.72 21.89
CA PRO A 263 -20.59 -7.83 21.08
C PRO A 263 -20.88 -8.62 19.79
N PRO A 264 -20.15 -8.33 18.68
CA PRO A 264 -20.28 -9.12 17.47
C PRO A 264 -19.81 -10.55 17.68
N LYS A 265 -20.36 -11.48 16.89
CA LYS A 265 -19.80 -12.82 16.76
C LYS A 265 -18.59 -12.77 15.85
N VAL A 266 -17.43 -13.12 16.35
CA VAL A 266 -16.16 -13.14 15.61
C VAL A 266 -15.74 -14.59 15.34
N ILE A 267 -15.60 -14.95 14.06
CA ILE A 267 -15.01 -16.20 13.60
C ILE A 267 -13.69 -15.85 12.90
N ALA A 268 -12.60 -16.00 13.63
CA ALA A 268 -11.25 -15.62 13.20
C ALA A 268 -10.26 -16.76 13.52
N PRO A 269 -10.32 -17.91 12.82
CA PRO A 269 -9.32 -18.96 13.01
C PRO A 269 -7.90 -18.44 12.74
N GLN A 270 -6.91 -19.10 13.33
CA GLN A 270 -5.51 -18.86 12.97
C GLN A 270 -5.31 -19.16 11.47
N PRO A 271 -4.45 -18.41 10.76
CA PRO A 271 -4.21 -18.65 9.34
C PRO A 271 -3.55 -20.02 9.12
N THR A 272 -3.85 -20.63 7.99
CA THR A 272 -3.14 -21.84 7.52
C THR A 272 -1.81 -21.39 6.93
N LEU A 273 -0.71 -21.97 7.40
CA LEU A 273 0.65 -21.60 7.00
C LEU A 273 1.39 -22.83 6.49
N THR A 274 1.85 -22.77 5.24
CA THR A 274 2.68 -23.82 4.63
C THR A 274 3.96 -23.19 4.12
N ILE A 275 5.11 -23.77 4.47
CA ILE A 275 6.40 -23.36 3.93
C ILE A 275 7.16 -24.56 3.37
N THR A 276 7.94 -24.33 2.32
CA THR A 276 8.97 -25.27 1.86
C THR A 276 10.33 -24.60 1.87
N ARG A 277 11.39 -25.39 1.99
CA ARG A 277 12.77 -24.90 2.02
C ARG A 277 13.71 -25.99 1.52
N ALA A 278 14.62 -25.62 0.62
CA ALA A 278 15.69 -26.50 0.13
C ALA A 278 16.96 -25.69 -0.14
N ILE A 279 18.10 -26.25 0.27
CA ILE A 279 19.44 -25.72 0.00
C ILE A 279 20.19 -26.73 -0.87
N VAL A 280 20.87 -26.22 -1.89
CA VAL A 280 21.84 -26.99 -2.68
C VAL A 280 23.23 -26.52 -2.32
N GLN A 281 24.11 -27.47 -2.01
CA GLN A 281 25.51 -27.21 -1.65
C GLN A 281 26.46 -27.73 -2.72
N SER A 282 27.59 -27.04 -2.87
CA SER A 282 28.65 -27.43 -3.77
C SER A 282 29.29 -28.74 -3.30
N PRO A 283 29.35 -29.80 -4.12
CA PRO A 283 29.99 -31.06 -3.74
C PRO A 283 31.49 -30.90 -3.46
N ARG A 284 32.13 -29.85 -4.00
CA ARG A 284 33.57 -29.62 -3.87
C ARG A 284 33.95 -28.82 -2.63
N THR A 285 33.18 -27.78 -2.29
CA THR A 285 33.53 -26.83 -1.24
C THR A 285 32.61 -26.90 -0.03
N GLY A 286 31.45 -27.57 -0.14
CA GLY A 286 30.39 -27.56 0.87
C GLY A 286 29.65 -26.22 0.99
N ALA A 287 29.99 -25.22 0.17
CA ALA A 287 29.35 -23.91 0.19
C ALA A 287 27.91 -23.99 -0.34
N ASN A 288 27.00 -23.19 0.23
CA ASN A 288 25.64 -23.07 -0.28
C ASN A 288 25.66 -22.38 -1.66
N GLU A 289 25.14 -23.06 -2.69
CA GLU A 289 25.06 -22.54 -4.06
C GLU A 289 23.70 -21.92 -4.36
N SER A 290 22.63 -22.53 -3.85
CA SER A 290 21.27 -22.02 -3.98
C SER A 290 20.40 -22.32 -2.76
N LEU A 291 19.38 -21.48 -2.59
CA LEU A 291 18.31 -21.57 -1.61
C LEU A 291 16.99 -21.36 -2.35
N SER A 292 16.08 -22.32 -2.25
CA SER A 292 14.70 -22.18 -2.72
C SER A 292 13.74 -22.35 -1.57
N TYR A 293 12.70 -21.53 -1.52
CA TYR A 293 11.66 -21.62 -0.51
C TYR A 293 10.29 -21.24 -1.07
N SER A 294 9.24 -21.72 -0.44
CA SER A 294 7.88 -21.23 -0.68
C SER A 294 7.21 -20.86 0.63
N VAL A 295 6.30 -19.88 0.54
CA VAL A 295 5.40 -19.49 1.63
C VAL A 295 4.00 -19.43 1.07
N GLU A 296 3.07 -20.14 1.67
CA GLU A 296 1.65 -20.13 1.35
C GLU A 296 0.86 -19.82 2.62
N VAL A 297 -0.05 -18.85 2.52
CA VAL A 297 -0.89 -18.39 3.63
C VAL A 297 -2.34 -18.32 3.18
N GLU A 298 -3.22 -18.94 3.94
CA GLU A 298 -4.67 -18.81 3.77
C GLU A 298 -5.30 -18.26 5.04
N ARG A 299 -6.23 -17.32 4.88
CA ARG A 299 -6.93 -16.72 6.01
C ARG A 299 -8.40 -16.49 5.73
N PHE A 300 -9.21 -16.82 6.73
CA PHE A 300 -10.63 -16.52 6.77
C PHE A 300 -10.96 -15.71 8.03
N LEU A 301 -11.80 -14.70 7.86
CA LEU A 301 -12.39 -13.92 8.94
C LEU A 301 -13.86 -13.66 8.64
N ASN A 302 -14.74 -13.84 9.62
CA ASN A 302 -16.14 -13.46 9.52
C ASN A 302 -16.63 -12.87 10.84
N ILE A 303 -17.11 -11.63 10.80
CA ILE A 303 -17.60 -10.88 11.95
C ILE A 303 -19.02 -10.45 11.69
N THR A 304 -19.94 -10.85 12.57
CA THR A 304 -21.37 -10.56 12.38
C THR A 304 -22.01 -9.93 13.61
N SER A 305 -22.91 -8.98 13.37
CA SER A 305 -23.83 -8.42 14.35
C SER A 305 -25.26 -8.50 13.83
N SER A 306 -26.23 -7.92 14.54
CA SER A 306 -27.64 -7.95 14.15
C SER A 306 -27.90 -7.36 12.76
N TYR A 307 -27.14 -6.34 12.37
CA TYR A 307 -27.38 -5.59 11.12
C TYR A 307 -26.21 -5.60 10.16
N TYR A 308 -25.03 -6.06 10.57
CA TYR A 308 -23.82 -5.95 9.78
C TYR A 308 -23.03 -7.26 9.73
N SER A 309 -22.39 -7.51 8.60
CA SER A 309 -21.39 -8.57 8.47
C SER A 309 -20.15 -8.06 7.74
N TRP A 310 -18.97 -8.42 8.22
CA TRP A 310 -17.70 -8.22 7.57
C TRP A 310 -17.00 -9.56 7.38
N CYS A 311 -16.64 -9.90 6.15
CA CYS A 311 -15.99 -11.16 5.82
C CYS A 311 -14.77 -10.93 4.94
N GLN A 312 -13.68 -11.65 5.24
CA GLN A 312 -12.45 -11.64 4.47
C GLN A 312 -12.03 -13.07 4.15
N ASN A 313 -11.76 -13.35 2.89
CA ASN A 313 -11.17 -14.59 2.41
C ASN A 313 -9.91 -14.26 1.60
N LEU A 314 -8.75 -14.70 2.08
CA LEU A 314 -7.46 -14.22 1.60
C LEU A 314 -6.52 -15.40 1.33
N THR A 315 -5.81 -15.36 0.20
CA THR A 315 -4.74 -16.34 -0.14
C THR A 315 -3.47 -15.67 -0.67
N PHE A 316 -2.33 -16.12 -0.17
CA PHE A 316 -1.01 -15.59 -0.51
C PHE A 316 -0.09 -16.75 -0.85
N SER A 317 0.72 -16.57 -1.89
CA SER A 317 1.85 -17.45 -2.18
C SER A 317 3.08 -16.63 -2.57
N ASN A 318 4.27 -17.12 -2.20
CA ASN A 318 5.54 -16.65 -2.73
C ASN A 318 6.47 -17.83 -2.96
N HIS A 319 7.13 -17.86 -4.13
CA HIS A 319 8.27 -18.72 -4.40
C HIS A 319 9.54 -17.88 -4.51
N GLY A 320 10.45 -18.06 -3.56
CA GLY A 320 11.76 -17.42 -3.53
C GLY A 320 12.85 -18.35 -4.04
N LEU A 321 13.75 -17.84 -4.86
CA LEU A 321 14.95 -18.54 -5.31
C LEU A 321 16.15 -17.60 -5.25
N LEU A 322 17.13 -17.94 -4.43
CA LEU A 322 18.47 -17.38 -4.47
C LEU A 322 19.41 -18.42 -5.08
N ASN A 323 20.19 -18.03 -6.07
CA ASN A 323 21.18 -18.89 -6.70
C ASN A 323 22.47 -18.11 -6.98
N LYS A 324 23.46 -18.77 -7.60
CA LYS A 324 24.80 -18.21 -7.80
C LYS A 324 25.37 -17.68 -6.48
N TYR A 325 25.30 -18.49 -5.42
CA TYR A 325 25.79 -18.10 -4.09
C TYR A 325 25.15 -16.80 -3.56
N GLY A 326 23.84 -16.62 -3.82
CA GLY A 326 23.08 -15.45 -3.38
C GLY A 326 23.12 -14.24 -4.32
N PHE A 327 24.00 -14.22 -5.33
CA PHE A 327 24.11 -13.09 -6.26
C PHE A 327 22.92 -12.93 -7.20
N SER A 328 22.02 -13.90 -7.28
CA SER A 328 20.81 -13.78 -8.10
C SER A 328 19.60 -14.24 -7.31
N GLN A 329 18.58 -13.38 -7.26
CA GLN A 329 17.36 -13.59 -6.51
C GLN A 329 16.14 -13.42 -7.41
N ARG A 330 15.20 -14.36 -7.32
CA ARG A 330 13.86 -14.25 -7.91
C ARG A 330 12.79 -14.45 -6.85
N ASN A 331 11.76 -13.60 -6.86
CA ASN A 331 10.54 -13.76 -6.07
C ASN A 331 9.35 -13.76 -7.01
N ALA A 332 8.54 -14.82 -6.94
CA ALA A 332 7.27 -14.93 -7.66
C ALA A 332 6.14 -15.02 -6.62
N GLN A 333 5.45 -13.90 -6.41
CA GLN A 333 4.41 -13.70 -5.40
C GLN A 333 3.04 -13.51 -6.05
N HIS A 334 2.02 -14.07 -5.41
CA HIS A 334 0.62 -13.81 -5.68
C HIS A 334 -0.13 -13.53 -4.38
N THR A 335 -0.87 -12.42 -4.36
CA THR A 335 -1.77 -12.10 -3.25
C THR A 335 -3.17 -11.92 -3.80
N LEU A 336 -4.15 -12.59 -3.20
CA LEU A 336 -5.56 -12.56 -3.58
C LEU A 336 -6.42 -12.29 -2.35
N GLY A 337 -7.46 -11.48 -2.52
CA GLY A 337 -8.43 -11.28 -1.46
C GLY A 337 -9.82 -11.00 -1.98
N GLU A 338 -10.80 -11.50 -1.25
CA GLU A 338 -12.21 -11.20 -1.38
C GLU A 338 -12.73 -10.67 -0.04
N LEU A 339 -13.22 -9.44 -0.07
CA LEU A 339 -13.75 -8.72 1.07
C LEU A 339 -15.24 -8.49 0.83
N SER A 340 -16.09 -8.77 1.82
CA SER A 340 -17.50 -8.45 1.74
C SER A 340 -18.03 -7.78 2.99
N ALA A 341 -18.71 -6.66 2.79
CA ALA A 341 -19.41 -5.91 3.81
C ALA A 341 -20.90 -5.92 3.50
N SER A 342 -21.73 -6.42 4.41
CA SER A 342 -23.18 -6.45 4.22
C SER A 342 -23.89 -5.67 5.32
N ARG A 343 -24.99 -5.00 4.94
CA ARG A 343 -25.98 -4.45 5.87
C ARG A 343 -27.32 -5.12 5.66
N ILE A 344 -27.92 -5.61 6.73
CA ILE A 344 -29.29 -6.13 6.75
C ILE A 344 -30.20 -4.96 7.14
N GLY A 345 -31.10 -4.59 6.23
CA GLY A 345 -32.11 -3.56 6.50
C GLY A 345 -33.27 -4.07 7.38
N PRO A 346 -34.13 -3.18 7.88
CA PRO A 346 -35.33 -3.55 8.64
C PRO A 346 -36.28 -4.48 7.86
N ASP A 347 -36.30 -4.35 6.53
CA ASP A 347 -37.12 -5.15 5.61
C ASP A 347 -36.47 -6.52 5.25
N GLU A 348 -35.48 -6.96 6.03
CA GLU A 348 -34.63 -8.14 5.78
C GLU A 348 -33.83 -8.15 4.46
N ARG A 349 -33.95 -7.09 3.65
CA ARG A 349 -33.14 -6.90 2.44
C ARG A 349 -31.70 -6.61 2.82
N SER A 350 -30.77 -7.40 2.28
CA SER A 350 -29.34 -7.20 2.46
C SER A 350 -28.75 -6.39 1.30
N VAL A 351 -27.95 -5.38 1.64
CA VAL A 351 -27.07 -4.70 0.69
C VAL A 351 -25.66 -5.19 0.96
N GLN A 352 -25.04 -5.83 -0.02
CA GLN A 352 -23.67 -6.36 0.07
C GLN A 352 -22.76 -5.58 -0.88
N ASN A 353 -21.62 -5.17 -0.34
CA ASN A 353 -20.52 -4.58 -1.09
C ASN A 353 -19.37 -5.57 -1.11
N ILE A 354 -18.88 -5.90 -2.30
CA ILE A 354 -17.78 -6.82 -2.51
C ILE A 354 -16.60 -6.03 -3.04
N THR A 355 -15.41 -6.28 -2.49
CA THR A 355 -14.15 -5.79 -3.03
C THR A 355 -13.19 -6.96 -3.18
N THR A 356 -12.67 -7.18 -4.38
CA THR A 356 -11.64 -8.18 -4.65
C THR A 356 -10.36 -7.51 -5.10
N PHE A 357 -9.23 -8.14 -4.79
CA PHE A 357 -7.93 -7.64 -5.24
C PHE A 357 -6.97 -8.77 -5.61
N LYS A 358 -6.07 -8.46 -6.55
CA LYS A 358 -4.98 -9.34 -6.96
C LYS A 358 -3.68 -8.57 -7.14
N TYR A 359 -2.60 -9.05 -6.52
CA TYR A 359 -1.27 -8.46 -6.61
C TYR A 359 -0.25 -9.50 -7.12
N PRO A 360 -0.17 -9.76 -8.43
CA PRO A 360 0.91 -10.57 -8.98
C PRO A 360 2.23 -9.78 -8.96
N LEU A 361 3.33 -10.44 -8.60
CA LEU A 361 4.68 -9.87 -8.59
C LEU A 361 5.69 -10.95 -9.01
N ASP A 362 6.48 -10.69 -10.04
CA ASP A 362 7.64 -11.49 -10.43
C ASP A 362 8.83 -10.55 -10.62
N VAL A 363 9.80 -10.64 -9.71
CA VAL A 363 11.00 -9.82 -9.73
C VAL A 363 12.21 -10.73 -9.75
N ASN A 364 13.11 -10.50 -10.70
CA ASN A 364 14.39 -11.18 -10.80
C ASN A 364 15.51 -10.14 -10.78
N THR A 365 16.49 -10.31 -9.92
CA THR A 365 17.68 -9.46 -9.80
C THR A 365 18.93 -10.32 -9.82
N THR A 366 19.96 -9.85 -10.51
CA THR A 366 21.30 -10.44 -10.49
C THR A 366 22.32 -9.33 -10.23
N TYR A 367 23.09 -9.50 -9.18
CA TYR A 367 24.18 -8.65 -8.78
C TYR A 367 25.50 -9.18 -9.34
N SER A 368 26.40 -8.28 -9.70
CA SER A 368 27.79 -8.60 -10.00
C SER A 368 28.69 -7.64 -9.27
N VAL A 369 29.68 -8.18 -8.57
CA VAL A 369 30.68 -7.40 -7.83
C VAL A 369 32.06 -7.76 -8.39
N SER A 370 32.88 -6.75 -8.65
CA SER A 370 34.25 -6.90 -9.12
C SER A 370 35.21 -6.33 -8.08
N SER A 371 36.04 -7.19 -7.51
CA SER A 371 37.02 -6.82 -6.48
C SER A 371 38.20 -6.00 -7.02
N SER A 372 38.51 -6.09 -8.32
CA SER A 372 39.66 -5.40 -8.92
C SER A 372 39.45 -3.90 -9.12
N ASN A 373 38.21 -3.48 -9.38
CA ASN A 373 37.84 -2.07 -9.61
C ASN A 373 36.72 -1.58 -8.68
N HIS A 374 36.38 -2.35 -7.64
CA HIS A 374 35.24 -2.08 -6.75
C HIS A 374 33.96 -1.79 -7.55
N GLY A 375 33.78 -2.53 -8.65
CA GLY A 375 32.66 -2.39 -9.56
C GLY A 375 31.44 -3.12 -9.02
N PHE A 376 30.27 -2.50 -9.12
CA PHE A 376 29.00 -3.09 -8.77
C PHE A 376 28.04 -2.95 -9.95
N ALA A 377 27.26 -3.99 -10.25
CA ALA A 377 26.20 -3.88 -11.23
C ALA A 377 24.98 -4.72 -10.85
N ILE A 378 23.82 -4.30 -11.34
CA ILE A 378 22.53 -4.94 -11.18
C ILE A 378 21.94 -5.17 -12.56
N SER A 379 21.51 -6.40 -12.84
CA SER A 379 20.60 -6.73 -13.94
C SER A 379 19.28 -7.17 -13.36
N ALA A 380 18.18 -6.54 -13.78
CA ALA A 380 16.87 -6.79 -13.19
C ALA A 380 15.76 -6.93 -14.23
N LEU A 381 14.76 -7.72 -13.89
CA LEU A 381 13.49 -7.85 -14.59
C LEU A 381 12.35 -7.73 -13.58
N ILE A 382 11.32 -6.97 -13.94
CA ILE A 382 10.08 -6.86 -13.16
C ILE A 382 8.87 -7.19 -14.02
N ASN A 383 7.87 -7.80 -13.40
CA ASN A 383 6.51 -7.94 -13.91
C ASN A 383 5.55 -7.94 -12.71
N ARG A 384 4.79 -6.87 -12.53
CA ARG A 384 3.90 -6.67 -11.39
C ARG A 384 2.54 -6.15 -11.83
N GLY A 385 1.52 -6.41 -11.02
CA GLY A 385 0.17 -5.92 -11.29
C GLY A 385 -0.60 -5.54 -10.03
N LEU A 386 -1.56 -4.66 -10.22
CA LEU A 386 -2.56 -4.26 -9.25
C LEU A 386 -3.93 -4.40 -9.92
N GLU A 387 -4.73 -5.36 -9.47
CA GLU A 387 -6.12 -5.50 -9.89
C GLU A 387 -7.01 -5.27 -8.67
N ILE A 388 -7.98 -4.36 -8.78
CA ILE A 388 -8.98 -4.09 -7.75
C ILE A 388 -10.34 -4.00 -8.42
N TYR A 389 -11.26 -4.88 -8.02
CA TYR A 389 -12.67 -4.74 -8.35
C TYR A 389 -13.45 -4.39 -7.08
N SER A 390 -14.42 -3.49 -7.19
CA SER A 390 -15.35 -3.19 -6.13
C SER A 390 -16.75 -2.99 -6.70
N SER A 391 -17.76 -3.58 -6.05
CA SER A 391 -19.17 -3.30 -6.33
C SER A 391 -19.64 -1.97 -5.73
N GLY A 392 -18.72 -1.20 -5.13
CA GLY A 392 -18.98 0.12 -4.57
C GLY A 392 -19.36 0.10 -3.10
N ALA A 393 -18.62 0.85 -2.29
CA ALA A 393 -18.95 1.14 -0.89
C ALA A 393 -19.66 2.50 -0.74
N LEU A 394 -20.09 2.81 0.48
CA LEU A 394 -20.60 4.14 0.82
C LEU A 394 -19.45 5.15 0.78
N GLY A 395 -19.65 6.27 0.09
CA GLY A 395 -18.64 7.33 -0.04
C GLY A 395 -17.56 7.02 -1.06
N ILE A 396 -16.46 7.76 -0.97
CA ILE A 396 -15.27 7.55 -1.80
C ILE A 396 -14.27 6.75 -0.99
N SER A 397 -13.90 5.58 -1.50
CA SER A 397 -12.98 4.67 -0.83
C SER A 397 -11.54 5.19 -0.89
N THR A 398 -10.79 5.06 0.20
CA THR A 398 -9.33 5.30 0.22
C THR A 398 -8.54 4.20 -0.47
N TYR A 399 -9.20 3.08 -0.77
CA TYR A 399 -8.61 1.95 -1.46
C TYR A 399 -8.88 1.99 -2.96
N THR A 400 -10.13 2.18 -3.41
CA THR A 400 -10.42 2.30 -4.87
C THR A 400 -10.20 3.71 -5.41
N LEU A 401 -10.17 4.74 -4.55
CA LEU A 401 -10.05 6.17 -4.88
C LEU A 401 -11.26 6.75 -5.66
N THR A 402 -12.37 6.01 -5.70
CA THR A 402 -13.61 6.40 -6.36
C THR A 402 -14.83 5.96 -5.53
N TYR A 403 -16.02 6.42 -5.92
CA TYR A 403 -17.29 5.98 -5.32
C TYR A 403 -18.01 5.03 -6.26
N GLY A 404 -18.85 4.15 -5.69
CA GLY A 404 -19.59 3.16 -6.47
C GLY A 404 -18.69 2.12 -7.14
N ASN A 405 -19.22 1.44 -8.15
CA ASN A 405 -18.52 0.34 -8.79
C ASN A 405 -17.24 0.81 -9.49
N SER A 406 -16.19 0.00 -9.35
CA SER A 406 -14.87 0.24 -9.94
C SER A 406 -14.22 -1.08 -10.36
N ASP A 407 -13.58 -1.09 -11.51
CA ASP A 407 -12.68 -2.15 -11.98
C ASP A 407 -11.38 -1.48 -12.42
N LEU A 408 -10.32 -1.65 -11.62
CA LEU A 408 -9.01 -1.07 -11.82
C LEU A 408 -7.99 -2.16 -12.10
N GLN A 409 -7.19 -1.97 -13.14
CA GLN A 409 -6.12 -2.87 -13.54
C GLN A 409 -4.90 -2.05 -13.94
N ALA A 410 -3.79 -2.24 -13.23
CA ALA A 410 -2.49 -1.71 -13.60
C ALA A 410 -1.51 -2.88 -13.74
N LYS A 411 -0.69 -2.85 -14.80
CA LYS A 411 0.38 -3.82 -15.00
C LYS A 411 1.63 -3.10 -15.45
N GLN A 412 2.74 -3.35 -14.77
CA GLN A 412 4.04 -2.75 -15.06
C GLN A 412 5.09 -3.83 -15.23
N TRP A 413 5.88 -3.75 -16.28
CA TRP A 413 6.92 -4.74 -16.57
C TRP A 413 8.10 -4.10 -17.29
N GLY A 414 9.25 -4.74 -17.22
CA GLY A 414 10.43 -4.22 -17.87
C GLY A 414 11.71 -4.94 -17.50
N LYS A 415 12.81 -4.41 -18.04
CA LYS A 415 14.17 -4.77 -17.63
C LYS A 415 14.99 -3.51 -17.34
N ALA A 416 15.91 -3.60 -16.41
CA ALA A 416 16.82 -2.50 -16.10
C ALA A 416 18.22 -3.02 -15.81
N TYR A 417 19.20 -2.13 -16.02
CA TYR A 417 20.59 -2.36 -15.69
C TYR A 417 21.14 -1.13 -14.97
N TYR A 418 21.96 -1.37 -13.96
CA TYR A 418 22.72 -0.35 -13.25
C TYR A 418 24.17 -0.82 -13.12
N SER A 419 25.13 0.07 -13.27
CA SER A 419 26.52 -0.18 -12.93
C SER A 419 27.15 1.04 -12.28
N SER A 420 28.06 0.81 -11.35
CA SER A 420 28.90 1.85 -10.75
C SER A 420 30.32 1.33 -10.57
N ILE A 421 31.29 2.17 -10.88
CA ILE A 421 32.71 1.91 -10.65
C ILE A 421 33.24 3.05 -9.81
N THR A 422 33.95 2.71 -8.73
CA THR A 422 34.49 3.70 -7.80
C THR A 422 35.46 4.62 -8.53
N GLY A 423 35.18 5.93 -8.52
CA GLY A 423 36.01 6.95 -9.20
C GLY A 423 35.70 7.19 -10.69
N GLU A 424 34.88 6.36 -11.33
CA GLU A 424 34.53 6.48 -12.77
C GLU A 424 33.04 6.80 -13.02
N GLY A 425 32.23 6.86 -11.94
CA GLY A 425 30.82 7.21 -11.98
C GLY A 425 29.88 6.01 -12.10
N SER A 426 28.60 6.31 -12.32
CA SER A 426 27.53 5.32 -12.45
C SER A 426 26.76 5.47 -13.75
N TYR A 427 26.29 4.35 -14.29
CA TYR A 427 25.45 4.26 -15.47
C TYR A 427 24.17 3.49 -15.15
N SER A 428 23.05 3.92 -15.74
CA SER A 428 21.78 3.23 -15.61
C SER A 428 21.00 3.24 -16.92
N SER A 429 20.32 2.13 -17.20
CA SER A 429 19.45 1.95 -18.35
C SER A 429 18.21 1.15 -17.98
N GLY A 430 17.12 1.34 -18.71
CA GLY A 430 15.86 0.67 -18.44
C GLY A 430 14.95 0.66 -19.64
N ASP A 431 14.15 -0.38 -19.77
CA ASP A 431 13.01 -0.50 -20.67
C ASP A 431 11.82 -0.91 -19.80
N THR A 432 10.94 0.05 -19.53
CA THR A 432 9.76 -0.12 -18.67
C THR A 432 8.51 0.17 -19.47
N SER A 433 7.50 -0.67 -19.31
CA SER A 433 6.16 -0.48 -19.88
C SER A 433 5.10 -0.58 -18.80
N GLU A 434 4.01 0.16 -18.97
CA GLU A 434 2.85 0.09 -18.10
C GLU A 434 1.56 0.20 -18.89
N VAL A 435 0.59 -0.65 -18.53
CA VAL A 435 -0.81 -0.49 -18.89
C VAL A 435 -1.55 -0.12 -17.62
N PHE A 436 -2.36 0.92 -17.71
CA PHE A 436 -3.35 1.28 -16.71
C PHE A 436 -4.73 1.31 -17.36
N GLU A 437 -5.70 0.68 -16.73
CA GLU A 437 -7.11 0.67 -17.12
C GLU A 437 -7.99 0.80 -15.88
N GLU A 438 -8.96 1.71 -15.90
CA GLU A 438 -9.97 1.82 -14.86
C GLU A 438 -11.32 2.07 -15.49
N THR A 439 -12.31 1.25 -15.12
CA THR A 439 -13.72 1.51 -15.40
C THR A 439 -14.40 1.91 -14.10
N SER A 440 -14.78 3.18 -13.99
CA SER A 440 -15.53 3.70 -12.86
C SER A 440 -16.45 4.84 -13.30
N ARG A 441 -17.51 5.10 -12.54
CA ARG A 441 -18.48 6.17 -12.82
C ARG A 441 -19.08 6.13 -14.23
N GLY A 442 -19.23 4.93 -14.81
CA GLY A 442 -19.78 4.73 -16.15
C GLY A 442 -18.83 5.07 -17.30
N SER A 443 -17.55 5.30 -17.02
CA SER A 443 -16.52 5.59 -18.03
C SER A 443 -15.30 4.70 -17.86
N THR A 444 -14.65 4.35 -18.97
CA THR A 444 -13.39 3.60 -18.97
C THR A 444 -12.26 4.50 -19.42
N TYR A 445 -11.21 4.56 -18.62
CA TYR A 445 -9.94 5.18 -18.98
C TYR A 445 -8.90 4.10 -19.18
N LYS A 446 -8.17 4.15 -20.30
CA LYS A 446 -7.06 3.24 -20.58
C LYS A 446 -5.87 3.96 -21.17
N ARG A 447 -4.67 3.63 -20.68
CA ARG A 447 -3.41 4.19 -21.16
C ARG A 447 -2.30 3.16 -21.16
N TYR A 448 -1.48 3.19 -22.21
CA TYR A 448 -0.25 2.44 -22.33
C TYR A 448 0.92 3.41 -22.41
N VAL A 449 1.98 3.16 -21.64
CA VAL A 449 3.23 3.92 -21.69
C VAL A 449 4.40 2.96 -21.85
N LYS A 450 5.40 3.38 -22.62
CA LYS A 450 6.71 2.74 -22.67
C LYS A 450 7.80 3.81 -22.55
N ALA A 451 8.71 3.59 -21.62
CA ALA A 451 9.92 4.39 -21.46
C ALA A 451 11.17 3.54 -21.66
N VAL A 452 12.16 4.10 -22.36
CA VAL A 452 13.47 3.49 -22.57
C VAL A 452 14.54 4.52 -22.27
N ASN A 453 15.49 4.17 -21.39
CA ASN A 453 16.65 4.97 -21.01
C ASN A 453 16.31 6.42 -20.68
N GLY A 454 15.37 6.62 -19.75
CA GLY A 454 14.95 7.96 -19.32
C GLY A 454 13.96 8.67 -20.26
N THR A 455 13.62 8.09 -21.40
CA THR A 455 12.77 8.74 -22.43
C THR A 455 11.47 7.99 -22.64
N VAL A 456 10.33 8.68 -22.63
CA VAL A 456 9.05 8.08 -23.06
C VAL A 456 9.02 7.95 -24.58
N ILE A 457 9.03 6.71 -25.07
CA ILE A 457 9.04 6.42 -26.51
C ILE A 457 7.65 6.07 -27.06
N LYS A 458 6.70 5.71 -26.19
CA LYS A 458 5.29 5.49 -26.57
C LYS A 458 4.36 5.90 -25.44
N ASP A 459 3.31 6.62 -25.79
CA ASP A 459 2.23 6.99 -24.89
C ASP A 459 0.91 6.95 -25.67
N THR A 460 0.08 5.94 -25.41
CA THR A 460 -1.17 5.73 -26.15
C THR A 460 -2.35 5.72 -25.20
N LYS A 461 -3.32 6.59 -25.46
CA LYS A 461 -4.60 6.65 -24.72
C LYS A 461 -5.69 5.99 -25.56
N TYR A 462 -6.51 5.16 -24.91
CA TYR A 462 -7.66 4.51 -25.53
C TYR A 462 -8.94 4.97 -24.80
N GLY A 463 -9.95 5.41 -25.57
CA GLY A 463 -11.27 5.78 -25.05
C GLY A 463 -11.38 7.20 -24.50
N GLU A 464 -11.79 8.15 -25.35
CA GLU A 464 -12.50 9.36 -24.92
C GLU A 464 -13.83 9.43 -25.69
N ARG A 465 -14.91 8.87 -25.16
CA ARG A 465 -16.25 9.41 -25.46
C ARG A 465 -16.51 10.56 -24.49
N LEU A 466 -15.87 11.69 -24.75
CA LEU A 466 -16.28 12.97 -24.18
C LEU A 466 -17.57 13.39 -24.90
N ASN A 467 -18.70 13.40 -24.20
CA ASN A 467 -19.82 14.21 -24.65
C ASN A 467 -19.33 15.67 -24.71
N ARG A 468 -19.19 16.19 -25.92
CA ARG A 468 -18.85 17.59 -26.19
C ARG A 468 -19.98 18.49 -25.70
N SER A 469 -19.80 19.05 -24.50
CA SER A 469 -20.10 20.46 -24.26
C SER A 469 -19.30 20.92 -23.06
N LEU A 470 -18.33 21.81 -23.28
CA LEU A 470 -18.06 22.99 -22.46
C LEU A 470 -16.83 23.73 -23.00
N HIS A 471 -16.98 25.05 -23.01
CA HIS A 471 -16.20 26.04 -23.73
C HIS A 471 -14.72 26.11 -23.35
N LEU A 472 -13.89 26.44 -24.35
CA LEU A 472 -12.54 26.95 -24.18
C LEU A 472 -12.57 28.25 -23.36
N GLY A 473 -11.91 28.24 -22.20
CA GLY A 473 -11.58 29.42 -21.41
C GLY A 473 -10.64 29.00 -20.29
N TRP A 474 -9.53 29.71 -20.12
CA TRP A 474 -8.44 29.43 -19.17
C TRP A 474 -8.80 29.54 -17.67
N HIS A 475 -10.08 29.44 -17.33
CA HIS A 475 -10.58 29.33 -15.96
C HIS A 475 -11.77 28.36 -15.95
N SER A 476 -11.49 27.07 -15.81
CA SER A 476 -12.50 26.08 -15.44
C SER A 476 -11.96 25.22 -14.30
N SER A 477 -12.71 25.23 -13.19
CA SER A 477 -12.48 24.50 -11.96
C SER A 477 -12.14 23.02 -12.22
N PRO A 478 -11.24 22.40 -11.45
CA PRO A 478 -11.02 20.96 -11.53
C PRO A 478 -12.09 20.24 -10.71
N SER A 479 -13.36 20.30 -11.14
CA SER A 479 -14.23 19.15 -10.87
C SER A 479 -13.79 18.00 -11.78
N ARG A 480 -13.58 16.84 -11.15
CA ARG A 480 -12.97 15.62 -11.72
C ARG A 480 -13.49 15.27 -13.13
N ALA A 481 -12.72 15.61 -14.16
CA ALA A 481 -12.85 15.04 -15.50
C ALA A 481 -11.86 13.86 -15.68
N SER A 482 -12.27 12.70 -15.18
CA SER A 482 -11.64 11.37 -15.34
C SER A 482 -10.27 11.11 -14.68
N VAL A 483 -9.97 9.80 -14.56
CA VAL A 483 -8.74 9.14 -14.05
C VAL A 483 -7.43 9.64 -14.68
N LYS A 484 -7.52 10.53 -15.68
CA LYS A 484 -6.41 11.26 -16.34
C LYS A 484 -5.36 11.85 -15.39
N SER A 485 -5.73 12.17 -14.15
CA SER A 485 -4.90 12.90 -13.20
C SER A 485 -4.20 12.02 -12.14
N ILE A 486 -4.56 10.74 -12.04
CA ILE A 486 -4.09 9.78 -11.02
C ILE A 486 -2.76 9.13 -11.41
N LEU A 487 -2.33 9.26 -12.66
CA LEU A 487 -1.05 8.74 -13.08
C LEU A 487 0.05 9.63 -12.50
N GLY A 488 0.49 9.30 -11.30
CA GLY A 488 1.76 9.73 -10.77
C GLY A 488 2.83 9.41 -11.78
N ARG A 489 3.25 10.43 -12.52
CA ARG A 489 4.30 10.32 -13.50
C ARG A 489 5.45 11.12 -12.97
N GLY A 490 6.58 10.46 -12.95
CA GLY A 490 7.86 11.05 -12.64
C GLY A 490 8.21 12.18 -13.61
N PRO A 491 9.47 12.60 -13.58
CA PRO A 491 9.88 13.90 -14.10
C PRO A 491 9.56 14.06 -15.59
N ARG A 492 9.20 15.27 -16.01
CA ARG A 492 9.28 15.64 -17.44
C ARG A 492 10.71 15.88 -17.88
#